data_AF-A0A094G120-F1
#
_entry.id   AF-A0A094G120-F1
#
_cell.length_a   1.000
_cell.length_b   1.000
_cell.length_c   1.000
_cell.angle_alpha   90.00
_cell.angle_beta   90.00
_cell.angle_gamma   90.00
#
_symmetry.space_group_name_H-M   'P 1'
#
loop_
_entity.id
_entity.type
_entity.pdbx_description
1 polymer ?
#
loop_
_entity_poly.entity_id
_entity_poly.type
_entity_poly.pdbx_seq_one_letter_code
_entity_poly.pdbx_strand_id
1 'polypeptide(L)'
;MSPVIYGIGTGLYNKIGASLFFLRGIVSAGSGLVVGTGDGVWNHVHIEDVADLYVLILRKLVENGGTGVPSGKKGIIFSANGDHSRLEQTKDAVEGASKHGLISYTTISHIDLDEGAEKFGPSLGITNVRDNMEAARLFVETAFGEDAWKQHDSEDAKVIENEDKKE
;
A
#
# COMPACT_ATOMS: atom_id res chain seq x y z
N MET A 1 4.83 -9.86 9.15
CA MET A 1 5.66 -9.47 7.99
C MET A 1 5.88 -7.97 8.06
N SER A 2 6.99 -7.42 7.53
CA SER A 2 7.10 -5.97 7.35
C SER A 2 6.05 -5.51 6.34
N PRO A 3 5.29 -4.44 6.61
CA PRO A 3 4.26 -3.97 5.69
C PRO A 3 4.86 -3.38 4.41
N VAL A 4 4.06 -3.35 3.35
CA VAL A 4 4.29 -2.54 2.16
C VAL A 4 4.08 -1.08 2.52
N ILE A 5 5.13 -0.27 2.37
CA ILE A 5 5.04 1.16 2.62
C ILE A 5 4.57 1.86 1.33
N TYR A 6 3.49 2.62 1.43
CA TYR A 6 2.93 3.42 0.33
C TYR A 6 2.87 4.91 0.70
N GLY A 7 2.52 5.75 -0.27
CA GLY A 7 2.51 7.21 -0.11
C GLY A 7 3.71 7.90 -0.76
N ILE A 8 3.56 9.21 -1.01
CA ILE A 8 4.67 10.06 -1.45
C ILE A 8 5.29 10.74 -0.24
N GLY A 9 6.57 10.45 0.02
CA GLY A 9 7.30 11.01 1.15
C GLY A 9 7.40 12.55 1.09
N THR A 10 7.34 13.18 2.26
CA THR A 10 7.48 14.63 2.42
C THR A 10 8.93 15.07 2.72
N GLY A 11 9.84 14.12 2.96
CA GLY A 11 11.24 14.38 3.34
C GLY A 11 12.13 14.93 2.21
N LEU A 12 13.40 15.19 2.53
CA LEU A 12 14.36 15.80 1.58
C LEU A 12 14.95 14.85 0.54
N TYR A 13 14.83 13.53 0.76
CA TYR A 13 15.47 12.50 -0.06
C TYR A 13 14.46 11.78 -0.96
N ASN A 14 14.72 10.51 -1.31
CA ASN A 14 13.82 9.74 -2.14
C ASN A 14 12.41 9.69 -1.51
N LYS A 15 11.44 10.23 -2.25
CA LYS A 15 10.03 10.32 -1.84
C LYS A 15 9.18 9.18 -2.38
N ILE A 16 9.77 8.32 -3.20
CA ILE A 16 9.07 7.28 -3.95
C ILE A 16 9.53 5.91 -3.47
N GLY A 17 8.55 5.12 -3.03
CA GLY A 17 8.73 3.73 -2.59
C GLY A 17 8.44 2.70 -3.67
N ALA A 18 8.67 1.43 -3.33
CA ALA A 18 8.50 0.31 -4.25
C ALA A 18 7.04 0.06 -4.68
N SER A 19 6.07 0.45 -3.86
CA SER A 19 4.64 0.41 -4.17
C SER A 19 4.28 1.17 -5.44
N LEU A 20 5.00 2.24 -5.77
CA LEU A 20 4.78 2.99 -7.01
C LEU A 20 5.17 2.19 -8.27
N PHE A 21 6.10 1.23 -8.18
CA PHE A 21 6.47 0.41 -9.34
C PHE A 21 5.32 -0.49 -9.79
N PHE A 22 4.58 -1.07 -8.84
CA PHE A 22 3.39 -1.86 -9.15
C PHE A 22 2.33 -1.02 -9.86
N LEU A 23 2.04 0.17 -9.30
CA LEU A 23 1.12 1.13 -9.89
C LEU A 23 1.53 1.54 -11.32
N ARG A 24 2.82 1.78 -11.56
CA ARG A 24 3.36 2.06 -12.90
C ARG A 24 3.16 0.89 -13.86
N GLY A 25 3.26 -0.34 -13.38
CA GLY A 25 2.98 -1.54 -14.16
C GLY A 25 1.54 -1.58 -14.66
N ILE A 26 0.57 -1.29 -13.78
CA ILE A 26 -0.86 -1.21 -14.13
C ILE A 26 -1.12 -0.11 -15.17
N VAL A 27 -0.55 1.09 -14.96
CA VAL A 27 -0.71 2.19 -15.92
C VAL A 27 -0.06 1.85 -17.27
N SER A 28 1.14 1.27 -17.26
CA SER A 28 1.86 0.89 -18.49
C SER A 28 1.14 -0.23 -19.26
N ALA A 29 0.50 -1.15 -18.56
CA ALA A 29 -0.33 -2.19 -19.16
C ALA A 29 -1.64 -1.63 -19.74
N GLY A 30 -2.11 -0.47 -19.25
CA GLY A 30 -3.37 0.13 -19.65
C GLY A 30 -4.62 -0.58 -19.14
N SER A 31 -4.46 -1.59 -18.27
CA SER A 31 -5.53 -2.40 -17.67
C SER A 31 -5.09 -3.01 -16.34
N GLY A 32 -6.05 -3.53 -15.56
CA GLY A 32 -5.78 -4.26 -14.33
C GLY A 32 -5.21 -5.64 -14.62
N LEU A 33 -4.10 -5.99 -13.97
CA LEU A 33 -3.45 -7.30 -14.11
C LEU A 33 -3.16 -7.91 -12.75
N VAL A 34 -3.57 -9.15 -12.55
CA VAL A 34 -3.33 -9.93 -11.34
C VAL A 34 -2.61 -11.21 -11.71
N VAL A 35 -1.42 -11.44 -11.12
CA VAL A 35 -0.70 -12.71 -11.31
C VAL A 35 -1.34 -13.78 -10.43
N GLY A 36 -1.70 -14.91 -11.02
CA GLY A 36 -2.39 -16.00 -10.33
C GLY A 36 -3.81 -15.60 -9.87
N THR A 37 -4.27 -16.13 -8.74
CA THR A 37 -5.64 -15.88 -8.24
C THR A 37 -5.81 -14.52 -7.58
N GLY A 38 -4.72 -13.90 -7.12
CA GLY A 38 -4.78 -12.61 -6.41
C GLY A 38 -5.11 -12.69 -4.93
N ASP A 39 -5.27 -13.89 -4.37
CA ASP A 39 -5.65 -14.10 -2.96
C ASP A 39 -4.51 -13.83 -1.97
N GLY A 40 -3.31 -13.52 -2.47
CA GLY A 40 -2.16 -13.22 -1.62
C GLY A 40 -2.40 -11.95 -0.81
N VAL A 41 -2.44 -12.08 0.52
CA VAL A 41 -2.66 -10.97 1.46
C VAL A 41 -1.34 -10.32 1.87
N TRP A 42 -1.30 -8.99 1.85
CA TRP A 42 -0.15 -8.16 2.19
C TRP A 42 -0.56 -7.13 3.24
N ASN A 43 0.32 -6.91 4.21
CA ASN A 43 0.15 -5.81 5.17
C ASN A 43 0.60 -4.50 4.50
N HIS A 44 -0.01 -3.38 4.84
CA HIS A 44 0.34 -2.07 4.31
C HIS A 44 0.41 -0.98 5.39
N VAL A 45 1.09 0.12 5.08
CA VAL A 45 1.19 1.31 5.93
C VAL A 45 1.53 2.54 5.09
N HIS A 46 0.95 3.69 5.43
CA HIS A 46 1.32 4.95 4.81
C HIS A 46 2.70 5.45 5.31
N ILE A 47 3.49 6.08 4.46
CA ILE A 47 4.83 6.57 4.81
C ILE A 47 4.81 7.59 5.96
N GLU A 48 3.74 8.39 6.07
CA GLU A 48 3.59 9.35 7.16
C GLU A 48 3.32 8.66 8.51
N ASP A 49 2.53 7.58 8.53
CA ASP A 49 2.30 6.79 9.75
C ASP A 49 3.60 6.14 10.25
N VAL A 50 4.45 5.69 9.33
CA VAL A 50 5.80 5.19 9.68
C VAL A 50 6.63 6.30 10.32
N ALA A 51 6.58 7.52 9.76
CA ALA A 51 7.30 8.67 10.34
C ALA A 51 6.77 9.02 11.74
N ASP A 52 5.45 9.02 11.93
CA ASP A 52 4.82 9.26 13.23
C ASP A 52 5.18 8.22 14.27
N LEU A 53 5.30 6.94 13.88
CA LEU A 53 5.78 5.89 14.76
C LEU A 53 7.22 6.17 15.24
N TYR A 54 8.12 6.61 14.35
CA TYR A 54 9.48 6.99 14.74
C TYR A 54 9.49 8.19 15.69
N VAL A 55 8.68 9.21 15.41
CA VAL A 55 8.54 10.39 16.28
C VAL A 55 8.03 9.98 17.67
N LEU A 56 7.04 9.09 17.73
CA LEU A 56 6.47 8.59 18.98
C LEU A 56 7.50 7.80 19.81
N ILE A 57 8.28 6.92 19.17
CA ILE A 57 9.35 6.18 19.84
C ILE A 57 10.42 7.14 20.36
N LEU A 58 10.90 8.05 19.53
CA LEU A 58 11.93 9.02 19.90
C LEU A 58 11.48 9.90 21.07
N ARG A 59 10.24 10.38 21.04
CA ARG A 59 9.65 11.18 22.12
C ARG A 59 9.65 10.41 23.44
N LYS A 60 9.20 9.15 23.44
CA LYS A 60 9.21 8.30 24.64
C LYS A 60 10.61 8.07 25.18
N LEU A 61 11.61 7.93 24.30
CA LEU A 61 13.01 7.78 24.69
C LEU A 61 13.55 9.05 25.37
N VAL A 62 13.25 10.23 24.81
CA VAL A 62 13.77 11.52 25.30
C VAL A 62 13.04 11.99 26.56
N GLU A 63 11.72 11.94 26.59
CA GLU A 63 10.91 12.51 27.68
C GLU A 63 10.83 11.59 28.90
N ASN A 64 10.73 10.28 28.69
CA ASN A 64 10.42 9.30 29.75
C ASN A 64 11.48 8.18 29.86
N GLY A 65 12.69 8.42 29.34
CA GLY A 65 13.79 7.45 29.38
C GLY A 65 13.50 6.12 28.68
N GLY A 66 12.53 6.10 27.77
CA GLY A 66 12.10 4.89 27.06
C GLY A 66 11.11 4.01 27.80
N THR A 67 10.48 4.51 28.86
CA THR A 67 9.44 3.77 29.60
C THR A 67 8.33 3.30 28.65
N GLY A 68 8.05 2.00 28.64
CA GLY A 68 7.04 1.38 27.78
C GLY A 68 7.44 1.21 26.32
N VAL A 69 8.69 1.53 25.93
CA VAL A 69 9.23 1.21 24.60
C VAL A 69 9.90 -0.16 24.66
N PRO A 70 9.45 -1.15 23.86
CA PRO A 70 10.09 -2.45 23.80
C PRO A 70 11.56 -2.35 23.37
N SER A 71 12.44 -3.16 23.97
CA SER A 71 13.88 -3.16 23.69
C SER A 71 14.48 -4.56 23.64
N GLY A 72 15.71 -4.68 23.14
CA GLY A 72 16.42 -5.95 22.98
C GLY A 72 15.62 -6.92 22.10
N LYS A 73 15.42 -8.16 22.57
CA LYS A 73 14.67 -9.19 21.84
C LYS A 73 13.18 -8.86 21.63
N LYS A 74 12.63 -7.92 22.40
CA LYS A 74 11.25 -7.44 22.25
C LYS A 74 11.16 -6.15 21.43
N GLY A 75 12.29 -5.58 21.01
CA GLY A 75 12.37 -4.28 20.33
C GLY A 75 11.99 -4.28 18.85
N ILE A 76 11.40 -5.37 18.34
CA ILE A 76 10.93 -5.43 16.96
C ILE A 76 9.49 -4.90 16.94
N ILE A 77 9.29 -3.76 16.30
CA ILE A 77 7.99 -3.11 16.16
C ILE A 77 7.64 -3.11 14.67
N PHE A 78 6.49 -3.69 14.33
CA PHE A 78 5.95 -3.66 12.97
C PHE A 78 4.94 -2.52 12.87
N SER A 79 5.07 -1.70 11.83
CA SER A 79 4.24 -0.51 11.60
C SER A 79 3.05 -0.80 10.69
N ALA A 80 2.44 -1.98 10.72
CA ALA A 80 1.32 -2.28 9.83
C ALA A 80 0.05 -1.56 10.29
N ASN A 81 -0.68 -0.94 9.36
CA ASN A 81 -1.94 -0.25 9.63
C ASN A 81 -3.17 -0.97 9.02
N GLY A 82 -2.96 -1.96 8.15
CA GLY A 82 -4.02 -2.73 7.54
C GLY A 82 -3.47 -3.83 6.64
N ASP A 83 -4.36 -4.61 6.03
CA ASP A 83 -4.03 -5.63 5.05
C ASP A 83 -4.89 -5.51 3.78
N HIS A 84 -4.44 -6.16 2.71
CA HIS A 84 -5.16 -6.24 1.45
C HIS A 84 -4.76 -7.48 0.67
N SER A 85 -5.69 -8.05 -0.08
CA SER A 85 -5.38 -9.01 -1.12
C SER A 85 -4.74 -8.31 -2.33
N ARG A 86 -3.97 -9.06 -3.13
CA ARG A 86 -3.42 -8.54 -4.38
C ARG A 86 -4.53 -8.11 -5.35
N LEU A 87 -5.68 -8.79 -5.32
CA LEU A 87 -6.83 -8.44 -6.14
C LEU A 87 -7.43 -7.09 -5.72
N GLU A 88 -7.62 -6.85 -4.42
CA GLU A 88 -8.10 -5.55 -3.90
C GLU A 88 -7.14 -4.42 -4.28
N GLN A 89 -5.84 -4.59 -4.00
CA GLN A 89 -4.82 -3.61 -4.41
C GLN A 89 -4.87 -3.29 -5.92
N THR A 90 -5.18 -4.29 -6.76
CA THR A 90 -5.29 -4.08 -8.21
C THR A 90 -6.56 -3.32 -8.57
N LYS A 91 -7.69 -3.60 -7.90
CA LYS A 91 -8.95 -2.86 -8.08
C LYS A 91 -8.76 -1.39 -7.75
N ASP A 92 -8.17 -1.09 -6.60
CA ASP A 92 -7.97 0.29 -6.13
C ASP A 92 -7.01 1.05 -7.05
N ALA A 93 -5.94 0.38 -7.51
CA ALA A 93 -5.02 0.93 -8.48
C ALA A 93 -5.70 1.26 -9.82
N VAL A 94 -6.56 0.37 -10.32
CA VAL A 94 -7.30 0.57 -11.58
C VAL A 94 -8.32 1.70 -11.44
N GLU A 95 -9.06 1.74 -10.34
CA GLU A 95 -10.02 2.81 -10.06
C GLU A 95 -9.32 4.16 -9.99
N GLY A 96 -8.23 4.26 -9.21
CA GLY A 96 -7.42 5.46 -9.12
C GLY A 96 -6.87 5.89 -10.47
N ALA A 97 -6.36 4.96 -11.28
CA ALA A 97 -5.78 5.26 -12.58
C ALA A 97 -6.85 5.74 -13.57
N SER A 98 -8.02 5.11 -13.58
CA SER A 98 -9.15 5.50 -14.42
C SER A 98 -9.67 6.88 -14.05
N LYS A 99 -9.85 7.15 -12.75
CA LYS A 99 -10.32 8.44 -12.22
C LYS A 99 -9.43 9.61 -12.63
N HIS A 100 -8.12 9.36 -12.76
CA HIS A 100 -7.13 10.36 -13.19
C HIS A 100 -6.82 10.32 -14.68
N GLY A 101 -7.57 9.54 -15.47
CA GLY A 101 -7.41 9.45 -16.93
C GLY A 101 -6.11 8.80 -17.39
N LEU A 102 -5.46 8.01 -16.52
CA LEU A 102 -4.20 7.32 -16.80
C LEU A 102 -4.41 6.02 -17.59
N ILE A 103 -5.59 5.41 -17.50
CA ILE A 103 -5.97 4.20 -18.24
C ILE A 103 -7.37 4.34 -18.81
N SER A 104 -7.64 3.63 -19.91
CA SER A 104 -8.95 3.63 -20.58
C SER A 104 -9.84 2.46 -20.19
N TYR A 105 -9.27 1.38 -19.64
CA TYR A 105 -9.98 0.15 -19.35
C TYR A 105 -9.86 -0.22 -17.87
N THR A 106 -10.99 -0.48 -17.22
CA THR A 106 -11.04 -0.90 -15.82
C THR A 106 -11.12 -2.42 -15.63
N THR A 107 -11.03 -3.18 -16.71
CA THR A 107 -11.06 -4.64 -16.66
C THR A 107 -9.83 -5.18 -15.95
N ILE A 108 -10.04 -6.14 -15.06
CA ILE A 108 -8.98 -6.88 -14.38
C ILE A 108 -8.86 -8.27 -15.01
N SER A 109 -7.66 -8.64 -15.41
CA SER A 109 -7.34 -9.95 -15.98
C SER A 109 -6.37 -10.71 -15.11
N HIS A 110 -6.60 -12.01 -14.98
CA HIS A 110 -5.68 -12.93 -14.31
C HIS A 110 -4.68 -13.47 -15.33
N ILE A 111 -3.40 -13.36 -15.01
CA ILE A 111 -2.29 -13.76 -15.87
C ILE A 111 -1.42 -14.78 -15.14
N ASP A 112 -0.66 -15.58 -15.89
CA ASP A 112 0.32 -16.47 -15.30
C ASP A 112 1.60 -15.71 -14.88
N LEU A 113 2.54 -16.43 -14.28
CA LEU A 113 3.77 -15.85 -13.77
C LEU A 113 4.70 -15.37 -14.88
N ASP A 114 4.74 -16.06 -16.02
CA ASP A 114 5.63 -15.75 -17.14
C ASP A 114 5.15 -14.46 -17.83
N GLU A 115 3.84 -14.37 -18.11
CA GLU A 115 3.19 -13.16 -18.62
C GLU A 115 3.31 -12.00 -17.60
N GLY A 116 3.19 -12.30 -16.31
CA GLY A 116 3.41 -11.34 -15.23
C GLY A 116 4.83 -10.76 -15.25
N ALA A 117 5.85 -11.61 -15.43
CA ALA A 117 7.24 -11.17 -15.50
C ALA A 117 7.50 -10.29 -16.73
N GLU A 118 6.91 -10.63 -17.88
CA GLU A 118 7.01 -9.84 -19.11
C GLU A 118 6.38 -8.46 -18.95
N LYS A 119 5.16 -8.39 -18.40
CA LYS A 119 4.39 -7.14 -18.29
C LYS A 119 4.85 -6.22 -17.17
N PHE A 120 5.19 -6.77 -16.00
CA PHE A 120 5.63 -5.97 -14.85
C PHE A 120 7.14 -5.74 -14.79
N GLY A 121 7.96 -6.58 -15.43
CA GLY A 121 9.42 -6.47 -15.44
C GLY A 121 9.95 -5.08 -15.80
N PRO A 122 9.46 -4.42 -16.86
CA PRO A 122 9.88 -3.05 -17.22
C PRO A 122 9.59 -2.03 -16.10
N SER A 123 8.43 -2.16 -15.43
CA SER A 123 7.97 -1.23 -14.38
C SER A 123 8.75 -1.32 -13.07
N LEU A 124 9.42 -2.44 -12.80
CA LEU A 124 10.27 -2.68 -11.63
C LEU A 124 11.65 -1.99 -11.69
N GLY A 125 11.91 -1.20 -12.74
CA GLY A 125 13.15 -0.43 -12.86
C GLY A 125 14.05 -0.84 -14.02
N ILE A 126 13.50 -1.43 -15.09
CA ILE A 126 14.17 -1.53 -16.40
C ILE A 126 13.38 -0.71 -17.43
N THR A 127 13.20 0.60 -17.18
CA THR A 127 13.14 1.73 -18.15
C THR A 127 12.35 2.94 -17.64
N ASN A 128 12.63 4.10 -18.26
CA ASN A 128 12.20 5.46 -17.93
C ASN A 128 10.68 5.66 -17.84
N VAL A 129 10.13 5.76 -16.63
CA VAL A 129 8.86 6.48 -16.40
C VAL A 129 9.20 7.79 -15.67
N ARG A 130 9.47 8.83 -16.47
CA ARG A 130 9.55 10.21 -16.00
C ARG A 130 8.13 10.77 -16.00
N ASP A 131 7.47 10.80 -14.85
CA ASP A 131 6.18 11.50 -14.72
C ASP A 131 6.18 12.49 -13.56
N ASN A 132 5.36 13.52 -13.75
CA ASN A 132 5.12 14.66 -12.85
C ASN A 132 4.73 14.18 -11.45
N MET A 133 5.44 14.69 -10.43
CA MET A 133 5.34 14.26 -9.04
C MET A 133 3.95 14.53 -8.41
N GLU A 134 3.21 15.53 -8.89
CA GLU A 134 1.85 15.83 -8.42
C GLU A 134 0.83 14.78 -8.90
N ALA A 135 0.93 14.33 -10.15
CA ALA A 135 0.06 13.28 -10.67
C ALA A 135 0.35 11.93 -10.00
N ALA A 136 1.64 11.63 -9.76
CA ALA A 136 2.05 10.46 -9.00
C ALA A 136 1.52 10.50 -7.55
N ARG A 137 1.55 11.67 -6.91
CA ARG A 137 0.99 11.88 -5.56
C ARG A 137 -0.51 11.61 -5.53
N LEU A 138 -1.28 12.31 -6.37
CA LEU A 138 -2.74 12.18 -6.39
C LEU A 138 -3.17 10.73 -6.69
N PHE A 139 -2.44 10.04 -7.56
CA PHE A 139 -2.68 8.65 -7.90
C PHE A 139 -2.40 7.69 -6.73
N VAL A 140 -1.26 7.81 -6.05
CA VAL A 140 -0.92 6.99 -4.88
C VAL A 140 -1.93 7.18 -3.75
N GLU A 141 -2.29 8.43 -3.46
CA GLU A 141 -3.28 8.76 -2.44
C GLU A 141 -4.68 8.23 -2.79
N THR A 142 -5.04 8.14 -4.07
CA THR A 142 -6.35 7.61 -4.47
C THR A 142 -6.36 6.08 -4.47
N ALA A 143 -5.29 5.44 -4.94
CA ALA A 143 -5.18 3.99 -5.01
C ALA A 143 -5.00 3.33 -3.63
N PHE A 144 -4.64 4.10 -2.60
CA PHE A 144 -4.34 3.58 -1.27
C PHE A 144 -4.90 4.43 -0.11
N GLY A 145 -5.68 5.49 -0.36
CA GLY A 145 -6.09 6.45 0.67
C GLY A 145 -7.25 6.01 1.55
N GLU A 146 -7.34 6.61 2.75
CA GLU A 146 -8.25 6.26 3.86
C GLU A 146 -9.72 5.99 3.46
N ASP A 147 -10.30 6.71 2.49
CA ASP A 147 -11.72 6.56 2.15
C ASP A 147 -12.02 5.26 1.35
N ALA A 148 -11.01 4.65 0.71
CA ALA A 148 -11.14 3.33 0.10
C ALA A 148 -11.20 2.21 1.16
N TRP A 149 -10.55 2.42 2.31
CA TRP A 149 -10.39 1.41 3.37
C TRP A 149 -11.41 1.57 4.51
N LYS A 150 -11.94 2.78 4.74
CA LYS A 150 -12.97 3.06 5.76
C LYS A 150 -14.30 2.32 5.55
N GLN A 151 -14.64 1.92 4.32
CA GLN A 151 -15.88 1.16 4.08
C GLN A 151 -15.78 -0.26 4.64
N HIS A 152 -14.59 -0.88 4.61
CA HIS A 152 -14.35 -2.24 5.07
C HIS A 152 -14.22 -2.34 6.60
N ASP A 153 -13.50 -1.41 7.23
CA ASP A 153 -13.34 -1.35 8.69
C ASP A 153 -14.70 -1.28 9.44
N SER A 154 -15.71 -0.66 8.82
CA SER A 154 -17.05 -0.51 9.40
C SER A 154 -17.89 -1.79 9.36
N GLU A 155 -17.58 -2.71 8.44
CA GLU A 155 -18.24 -4.01 8.35
C GLU A 155 -17.53 -5.04 9.23
N ASP A 156 -16.20 -5.02 9.28
CA ASP A 156 -15.40 -5.93 10.11
C ASP A 156 -15.60 -5.66 11.61
N ALA A 157 -15.77 -4.40 12.02
CA ALA A 157 -16.14 -4.05 13.39
C ALA A 157 -17.51 -4.63 13.82
N LYS A 158 -18.46 -4.79 12.88
CA LYS A 158 -19.78 -5.38 13.17
C LYS A 158 -19.75 -6.91 13.21
N VAL A 159 -18.80 -7.55 12.51
CA VAL A 159 -18.61 -9.00 12.57
C VAL A 159 -18.05 -9.40 13.94
N ILE A 160 -17.07 -8.64 14.45
CA ILE A 160 -16.44 -8.89 15.75
C ILE A 160 -17.43 -8.74 16.91
N GLU A 161 -18.31 -7.71 16.90
CA GLU A 161 -19.33 -7.55 17.95
C GLU A 161 -20.40 -8.66 17.99
N ASN A 162 -20.59 -9.40 16.89
CA ASN A 162 -21.57 -10.48 16.81
C ASN A 162 -20.99 -11.85 17.20
N GLU A 163 -19.67 -12.03 17.14
CA GLU A 163 -19.01 -13.24 17.63
C GLU A 163 -18.86 -13.23 19.16
N ASP A 164 -18.61 -12.07 19.78
CA ASP A 164 -18.50 -11.94 21.25
C ASP A 164 -19.83 -12.13 22.02
N LYS A 165 -20.98 -12.21 21.32
CA LYS A 165 -22.30 -12.47 21.94
C LYS A 165 -22.72 -13.94 21.88
N LYS A 166 -21.84 -14.83 21.43
CA LYS A 166 -22.11 -16.28 21.31
C LYS A 166 -21.40 -17.16 22.35
N GLU A 167 -20.67 -16.58 23.30
CA GLU A 167 -20.16 -17.29 24.49
C GLU A 167 -21.04 -17.08 25.74
#